data_AF-A0A947UI71-F1
#
_entry.id   AF-A0A947UI71-F1
#
_cell.length_a   1.000
_cell.length_b   1.000
_cell.length_c   1.000
_cell.angle_alpha   90.00
_cell.angle_beta   90.00
_cell.angle_gamma   90.00
#
_symmetry.space_group_name_H-M   'P 1'
#
loop_
_entity.id
_entity.type
_entity.pdbx_description
1 polymer ?
#
loop_
_entity_poly.entity_id
_entity_poly.type
_entity_poly.pdbx_seq_one_letter_code
_entity_poly.pdbx_strand_id
1 'polypeptide(L)'
;FIFKGPSVTVLAVSGGLLDIHSNQLSIMADSAVRADEIDVAKVEAAKQKAEEALRERLSGHEFALAEADLRKAVLELKVAKKRYRRQHGI
;
A
#
# COMPACT_ATOMS: atom_id res chain seq x y z
N PHE A 1 10.91 4.91 -3.02
CA PHE A 1 12.07 4.07 -2.65
C PHE A 1 12.92 4.88 -1.70
N ILE A 2 13.29 4.35 -0.54
CA ILE A 2 14.22 5.03 0.36
C ILE A 2 15.53 4.26 0.27
N PHE A 3 16.58 4.88 -0.29
CA PHE A 3 17.92 4.31 -0.32
C PHE A 3 18.66 4.73 0.94
N LYS A 4 18.96 3.75 1.81
CA LYS A 4 19.83 3.94 2.98
C LYS A 4 20.99 2.94 2.84
N GLY A 5 22.09 3.38 2.25
CA GLY A 5 23.28 2.53 1.99
C GLY A 5 23.01 1.37 1.02
N PRO A 6 23.68 0.21 1.15
CA PRO A 6 23.57 -0.93 0.21
C PRO A 6 22.24 -1.70 0.31
N SER A 7 21.31 -1.28 1.17
CA SER A 7 20.05 -2.01 1.42
C SER A 7 18.87 -1.35 0.71
N VAL A 8 18.09 -2.16 -0.01
CA VAL A 8 16.85 -1.72 -0.67
C VAL A 8 15.66 -2.17 0.16
N THR A 9 14.87 -1.22 0.66
CA THR A 9 13.60 -1.50 1.34
C THR A 9 12.43 -1.17 0.42
N VAL A 10 11.43 -2.05 0.38
CA VAL A 10 10.18 -1.85 -0.37
C VAL A 10 9.07 -1.55 0.63
N LEU A 11 8.33 -0.47 0.37
CA LEU A 11 7.19 -0.05 1.18
C LEU A 11 5.94 0.09 0.30
N ALA A 12 4.79 -0.24 0.87
CA ALA A 12 3.48 0.17 0.39
C ALA A 12 3.19 1.55 0.98
N VAL A 13 3.02 2.55 0.11
CA VAL A 13 2.79 3.94 0.51
C VAL A 13 1.46 4.40 -0.06
N SER A 14 0.55 4.85 0.80
CA SER A 14 -0.77 5.32 0.42
C SER A 14 -1.00 6.75 0.90
N GLY A 15 -1.42 7.62 -0.02
CA GLY A 15 -1.72 9.02 0.28
C GLY A 15 -0.49 9.91 0.48
N GLY A 16 -0.77 11.19 0.75
CA GLY A 16 0.23 12.21 1.05
C GLY A 16 0.84 12.96 -0.15
N LEU A 17 2.05 13.49 0.03
CA LEU A 17 2.75 14.41 -0.87
C LEU A 17 4.21 13.96 -1.12
N LEU A 18 4.64 14.15 -2.36
CA LEU A 18 6.04 13.99 -2.78
C LEU A 18 6.66 15.38 -2.99
N ASP A 19 7.76 15.65 -2.31
CA ASP A 19 8.57 16.85 -2.52
C ASP A 19 9.95 16.45 -3.05
N ILE A 20 10.41 17.16 -4.07
CA ILE A 20 11.72 16.96 -4.70
C ILE A 20 12.42 18.32 -4.73
N HIS A 21 13.50 18.43 -3.96
CA HIS A 21 14.30 19.64 -3.92
C HIS A 21 15.78 19.32 -3.75
N SER A 22 16.65 20.05 -4.46
CA SER A 22 18.11 19.98 -4.32
C SER A 22 18.67 18.55 -4.24
N ASN A 23 18.29 17.71 -5.22
CA ASN A 23 18.72 16.32 -5.33
C ASN A 23 18.30 15.41 -4.14
N GLN A 24 17.37 15.88 -3.33
CA GLN A 24 16.74 15.15 -2.23
C GLN A 24 15.25 14.94 -2.55
N LEU A 25 14.73 13.76 -2.19
CA LEU A 25 13.33 13.41 -2.33
C LEU A 25 12.77 13.10 -0.94
N SER A 26 11.67 13.77 -0.59
CA SER A 26 10.95 13.61 0.67
C SER A 26 9.53 13.16 0.38
N ILE A 27 9.04 12.18 1.13
CA ILE A 27 7.66 11.69 1.01
C ILE A 27 6.99 11.86 2.37
N MET A 28 5.93 12.65 2.42
CA MET A 28 5.01 12.67 3.55
C MET A 28 3.83 11.81 3.14
N ALA A 29 3.55 10.73 3.85
CA ALA A 29 2.49 9.80 3.50
C ALA A 29 1.55 9.59 4.68
N ASP A 30 0.27 9.40 4.38
CA ASP A 30 -0.74 9.08 5.39
C ASP A 30 -0.49 7.68 5.98
N SER A 31 0.04 6.76 5.16
CA SER A 31 0.47 5.43 5.60
C SER A 31 1.62 4.91 4.76
N ALA A 32 2.60 4.28 5.43
CA ALA A 32 3.74 3.61 4.81
C ALA A 32 4.05 2.30 5.57
N VAL A 33 3.84 1.16 4.93
CA VAL A 33 4.04 -0.18 5.53
C VAL A 33 5.18 -0.90 4.81
N ARG A 34 6.13 -1.46 5.55
CA ARG A 34 7.24 -2.22 4.97
C ARG A 34 6.76 -3.58 4.47
N ALA A 35 7.31 -4.07 3.37
CA ALA A 35 6.84 -5.31 2.76
C ALA A 35 6.97 -6.57 3.66
N ASP A 36 7.87 -6.58 4.65
CA ASP A 36 7.98 -7.61 5.70
C ASP A 36 6.90 -7.54 6.77
N GLU A 37 6.30 -6.38 6.98
CA GLU A 37 5.32 -6.15 8.04
C GLU A 37 3.88 -6.39 7.56
N ILE A 38 3.71 -6.70 6.27
CA ILE A 38 2.40 -6.95 5.67
C ILE A 38 1.94 -8.36 6.05
N ASP A 39 0.92 -8.42 6.92
CA ASP A 39 0.15 -9.64 7.16
C ASP A 39 -0.83 -9.87 6.01
N VAL A 40 -0.46 -10.77 5.10
CA VAL A 40 -1.23 -11.07 3.88
C VAL A 40 -2.65 -11.50 4.20
N ALA A 41 -2.85 -12.35 5.22
CA ALA A 41 -4.19 -12.87 5.55
C ALA A 41 -5.11 -11.74 6.04
N LYS A 42 -4.58 -10.85 6.89
CA LYS A 42 -5.32 -9.69 7.38
C LYS A 42 -5.67 -8.72 6.25
N VAL A 43 -4.75 -8.48 5.31
CA VAL A 43 -4.97 -7.55 4.19
C VAL A 43 -5.94 -8.16 3.17
N GLU A 44 -5.92 -9.46 2.93
CA GLU A 44 -6.91 -10.13 2.07
C GLU A 44 -8.32 -10.06 2.66
N ALA A 45 -8.48 -10.25 3.96
CA ALA A 45 -9.77 -10.07 4.63
C ALA A 45 -10.26 -8.61 4.52
N ALA A 46 -9.37 -7.63 4.68
CA ALA A 46 -9.71 -6.22 4.49
C ALA A 46 -10.13 -5.91 3.04
N LYS A 47 -9.44 -6.49 2.05
CA LYS A 47 -9.82 -6.38 0.63
C LYS A 47 -11.22 -6.92 0.39
N GLN A 48 -11.52 -8.13 0.88
CA GLN A 48 -12.85 -8.76 0.72
C GLN A 48 -13.95 -7.90 1.34
N LYS A 49 -13.74 -7.42 2.57
CA LYS A 49 -14.68 -6.53 3.26
C LYS A 49 -14.95 -5.24 2.47
N ALA A 50 -13.90 -4.63 1.91
CA ALA A 50 -14.05 -3.42 1.10
C ALA A 50 -14.78 -3.71 -0.23
N GLU A 51 -14.51 -4.86 -0.87
CA GLU A 51 -15.22 -5.30 -2.08
C GLU A 51 -16.70 -5.60 -1.81
N GLU A 52 -17.03 -6.16 -0.65
CA GLU A 52 -18.41 -6.39 -0.21
C GLU A 52 -19.13 -5.07 0.05
N ALA A 53 -18.51 -4.14 0.79
CA ALA A 53 -19.09 -2.82 1.06
C ALA A 53 -19.41 -2.06 -0.25
N LEU A 54 -18.53 -2.12 -1.25
CA LEU A 54 -18.75 -1.48 -2.55
C LEU A 54 -19.92 -2.07 -3.36
N ARG A 55 -20.39 -3.29 -3.02
CA ARG A 55 -21.57 -3.90 -3.65
C ARG A 55 -22.88 -3.46 -2.98
N GLU A 56 -22.79 -2.90 -1.78
CA GLU A 56 -23.95 -2.35 -1.08
C GLU A 56 -24.32 -0.97 -1.61
N ARG A 57 -25.54 -0.52 -1.28
CA ARG A 57 -26.02 0.79 -1.66
C ARG A 57 -25.49 1.84 -0.69
N LEU A 58 -24.26 2.30 -0.92
CA LEU A 58 -23.56 3.29 -0.10
C LEU A 58 -23.91 4.73 -0.49
N SER A 59 -23.80 5.66 0.45
CA SER A 59 -23.71 7.09 0.11
C SER A 59 -22.41 7.39 -0.65
N GLY A 60 -22.35 8.53 -1.35
CA GLY A 60 -21.13 8.89 -2.12
C GLY A 60 -19.87 9.00 -1.25
N HIS A 61 -20.02 9.40 0.02
CA HIS A 61 -18.91 9.46 0.96
C HIS A 61 -18.43 8.08 1.40
N GLU A 62 -19.36 7.19 1.77
CA GLU A 62 -19.04 5.82 2.17
C GLU A 62 -18.44 5.02 1.01
N PHE A 63 -18.94 5.23 -0.20
CA PHE A 63 -18.36 4.65 -1.41
C PHE A 63 -16.90 5.07 -1.58
N ALA A 64 -16.60 6.37 -1.42
CA ALA A 64 -15.23 6.88 -1.54
C ALA A 64 -14.29 6.28 -0.49
N LEU A 65 -14.77 6.11 0.75
CA LEU A 65 -14.00 5.46 1.82
C LEU A 65 -13.73 3.98 1.51
N ALA A 66 -14.77 3.23 1.12
CA ALA A 66 -14.63 1.82 0.77
C ALA A 66 -13.70 1.61 -0.44
N GLU A 67 -13.75 2.53 -1.42
CA GLU A 67 -12.85 2.52 -2.57
C GLU A 67 -11.40 2.82 -2.17
N ALA A 68 -11.19 3.76 -1.25
CA ALA A 68 -9.86 4.06 -0.72
C ALA A 68 -9.26 2.87 0.04
N ASP A 69 -10.07 2.21 0.89
CA ASP A 69 -9.67 1.02 1.63
C ASP A 69 -9.32 -0.14 0.68
N LEU A 70 -10.13 -0.35 -0.36
CA LEU A 70 -9.84 -1.36 -1.38
C LEU A 70 -8.51 -1.07 -2.10
N ARG A 71 -8.28 0.17 -2.53
CA ARG A 71 -7.03 0.57 -3.20
C ARG A 71 -5.82 0.32 -2.29
N LYS A 72 -5.94 0.66 -1.00
CA LYS A 72 -4.89 0.44 0.00
C LYS A 72 -4.56 -1.05 0.15
N ALA A 73 -5.58 -1.90 0.34
CA ALA A 73 -5.38 -3.34 0.50
C ALA A 73 -4.74 -3.98 -0.75
N VAL A 74 -5.19 -3.59 -1.95
CA VAL A 74 -4.60 -4.06 -3.22
C VAL A 74 -3.14 -3.65 -3.35
N LEU A 75 -2.79 -2.43 -2.96
CA LEU A 75 -1.40 -1.94 -2.97
C LEU A 75 -0.51 -2.77 -2.03
N GLU A 76 -0.96 -2.99 -0.81
CA GLU A 76 -0.24 -3.79 0.20
C GLU A 76 0.01 -5.22 -0.31
N LEU A 77 -1.00 -5.89 -0.87
CA LEU A 77 -0.85 -7.23 -1.45
C LEU A 77 0.14 -7.25 -2.63
N LYS A 78 0.10 -6.22 -3.49
CA LYS A 78 1.03 -6.09 -4.62
C LYS A 78 2.48 -5.94 -4.13
N VAL A 79 2.69 -5.17 -3.08
CA VAL A 79 4.00 -4.97 -2.47
C VAL A 79 4.51 -6.24 -1.78
N ALA A 80 3.65 -6.94 -1.05
CA ALA A 80 3.96 -8.24 -0.45
C ALA A 80 4.42 -9.25 -1.51
N LYS A 81 3.68 -9.38 -2.63
CA LYS A 81 4.07 -10.25 -3.76
C LYS A 81 5.42 -9.86 -4.39
N LYS A 82 5.69 -8.57 -4.52
CA LYS A 82 6.96 -8.06 -5.09
C LYS A 82 8.18 -8.44 -4.24
N ARG A 83 8.02 -8.54 -2.91
CA ARG A 83 9.07 -9.05 -2.00
C ARG A 83 9.38 -10.52 -2.30
N TYR A 84 8.36 -11.38 -2.40
CA TYR A 84 8.56 -12.81 -2.67
C TYR A 84 9.36 -13.06 -3.94
N ARG A 85 9.03 -12.35 -5.03
CA ARG A 85 9.76 -12.46 -6.30
C ARG A 85 11.23 -12.05 -6.20
N ARG A 86 11.57 -11.05 -5.37
CA ARG A 86 12.95 -10.64 -5.16
C ARG A 86 13.75 -11.59 -4.27
N GLN A 87 13.10 -12.24 -3.30
CA GLN A 87 13.76 -13.22 -2.43
C GLN A 87 13.99 -14.57 -3.14
N HIS A 88 13.16 -14.92 -4.13
CA HIS A 88 13.18 -16.23 -4.78
C HIS A 88 13.67 -16.24 -6.23
N GLY A 89 14.21 -15.13 -6.74
CA GLY A 89 15.00 -15.09 -8.00
C GLY A 89 14.45 -15.94 -9.16
N ILE A 90 13.27 -15.58 -9.65
CA ILE A 90 12.76 -15.99 -10.98
C ILE A 90 12.58 -14.74 -11.85
#